data_AF-A0A2V7B1S3-F1
#
_entry.id   AF-A0A2V7B1S3-F1
#
_cell.length_a   1.000
_cell.length_b   1.000
_cell.length_c   1.000
_cell.angle_alpha   90.00
_cell.angle_beta   90.00
_cell.angle_gamma   90.00
#
_symmetry.space_group_name_H-M   'P 1'
#
loop_
_entity.id
_entity.type
_entity.pdbx_description
1 polymer ?
#
loop_
_entity_poly.entity_id
_entity_poly.type
_entity_poly.pdbx_seq_one_letter_code
_entity_poly.pdbx_strand_id
1 'polypeptide(L)' 'ITVAALTAMYRGDQLPVHLERALANGVTREEIGELITHLAFYAGWPAAMTAGRVARKVFDEVRP' A
#
# COMPACT_ATOMS: atom_id res chain seq x y z
N ILE A 1 -4.24 -9.22 0.51
CA ILE A 1 -3.23 -9.89 1.38
C ILE A 1 -1.80 -9.53 1.00
N THR A 2 -1.37 -9.67 -0.27
CA THR A 2 0.03 -9.38 -0.67
C THR A 2 0.51 -7.99 -0.28
N VAL A 3 -0.27 -6.93 -0.55
CA VAL A 3 0.06 -5.55 -0.15
C VAL A 3 0.23 -5.41 1.37
N ALA A 4 -0.60 -6.09 2.16
CA ALA A 4 -0.50 -6.08 3.61
C ALA A 4 0.79 -6.76 4.09
N ALA A 5 1.12 -7.94 3.54
CA ALA A 5 2.33 -8.66 3.89
C ALA A 5 3.60 -7.87 3.54
N LEU A 6 3.64 -7.27 2.34
CA LEU A 6 4.79 -6.46 1.90
C LEU A 6 4.95 -5.19 2.76
N THR A 7 3.84 -4.55 3.13
CA THR A 7 3.85 -3.43 4.09
C THR A 7 4.43 -3.87 5.43
N ALA A 8 3.91 -4.96 6.01
CA ALA A 8 4.35 -5.46 7.31
C ALA A 8 5.83 -5.88 7.33
N MET A 9 6.35 -6.40 6.21
CA MET A 9 7.75 -6.83 6.07
C MET A 9 8.71 -5.70 5.64
N TYR A 10 8.28 -4.43 5.56
CA TYR A 10 9.09 -3.32 5.05
C TYR A 10 9.63 -3.56 3.63
N ARG A 11 8.90 -4.26 2.77
CA ARG A 11 9.27 -4.50 1.36
C ARG A 11 8.75 -3.38 0.45
N GLY A 12 9.15 -2.15 0.76
CA GLY A 12 8.66 -0.94 0.09
C GLY A 12 9.02 -0.85 -1.40
N ASP A 13 10.10 -1.51 -1.80
CA ASP A 13 10.57 -1.67 -3.18
C ASP A 13 9.62 -2.55 -4.03
N GLN A 14 8.95 -3.52 -3.41
CA GLN A 14 7.98 -4.40 -4.08
C GLN A 14 6.56 -3.85 -4.08
N LEU A 15 6.27 -2.84 -3.24
CA LEU A 15 4.92 -2.27 -3.13
C LEU A 15 4.37 -1.65 -4.42
N PRO A 16 5.12 -0.90 -5.26
CA PRO A 16 4.55 -0.21 -6.42
C PRO A 16 3.80 -1.14 -7.37
N VAL A 17 4.47 -2.16 -7.89
CA VAL A 17 3.88 -3.12 -8.84
C VAL A 17 2.71 -3.91 -8.23
N HIS A 18 2.73 -4.16 -6.92
CA HIS A 18 1.65 -4.88 -6.25
C HIS A 18 0.44 -3.99 -5.93
N LEU A 19 0.66 -2.69 -5.73
CA LEU A 19 -0.40 -1.70 -5.58
C LEU A 19 -1.09 -1.44 -6.91
N GLU A 20 -0.35 -1.28 -8.01
CA GLU A 20 -0.91 -1.19 -9.36
C GLU A 20 -1.78 -2.42 -9.70
N ARG A 21 -1.26 -3.62 -9.42
CA ARG A 21 -2.02 -4.87 -9.60
C ARG A 21 -3.24 -4.95 -8.70
N ALA A 22 -3.16 -4.48 -7.46
CA ALA A 22 -4.31 -4.45 -6.56
C ALA A 22 -5.43 -3.55 -7.13
N LEU A 23 -5.07 -2.36 -7.63
CA LEU A 23 -6.00 -1.45 -8.29
C LEU A 23 -6.61 -2.09 -9.56
N ALA A 24 -5.79 -2.71 -10.40
CA ALA A 24 -6.26 -3.42 -11.60
C ALA A 24 -7.19 -4.59 -11.29
N ASN A 25 -7.04 -5.21 -10.12
CA ASN A 25 -7.91 -6.27 -9.62
C ASN A 25 -9.15 -5.75 -8.87
N GLY A 26 -9.38 -4.43 -8.86
CA GLY A 26 -10.58 -3.81 -8.29
C GLY A 26 -10.47 -3.38 -6.83
N VAL A 27 -9.31 -3.55 -6.18
CA VAL A 27 -9.11 -2.97 -4.83
C VAL A 27 -9.09 -1.45 -4.96
N THR A 28 -9.84 -0.76 -4.12
CA THR A 28 -9.97 0.70 -4.21
C THR A 28 -8.82 1.41 -3.49
N ARG A 29 -8.61 2.69 -3.84
CA ARG A 29 -7.64 3.55 -3.13
C ARG A 29 -7.99 3.72 -1.65
N GLU A 30 -9.27 3.74 -1.34
CA GLU A 30 -9.80 3.84 0.03
C GLU A 30 -9.47 2.58 0.83
N GLU A 31 -9.76 1.39 0.29
CA GLU A 31 -9.39 0.11 0.92
C GLU A 31 -7.88 -0.03 1.14
N ILE A 32 -7.06 0.45 0.20
CA ILE A 32 -5.59 0.48 0.36
C ILE A 32 -5.20 1.44 1.49
N GLY A 33 -5.82 2.62 1.56
CA GLY A 33 -5.60 3.59 2.63
C GLY A 33 -5.97 3.04 4.00
N GLU A 34 -7.11 2.34 4.11
CA GLU A 34 -7.55 1.67 5.33
C GLU A 34 -6.61 0.53 5.71
N LEU A 35 -6.16 -0.29 4.76
CA LEU A 35 -5.17 -1.35 4.99
C LEU A 35 -3.88 -0.78 5.57
N ILE A 36 -3.36 0.31 5.01
CA ILE A 36 -2.14 0.97 5.50
C ILE A 36 -2.36 1.53 6.90
N THR A 37 -3.53 2.15 7.14
CA THR A 37 -3.91 2.69 8.45
C THR A 37 -4.00 1.58 9.51
N HIS A 38 -4.63 0.45 9.17
CA HIS A 38 -4.72 -0.71 10.04
C HIS A 38 -3.33 -1.26 10.39
N LEU A 39 -2.41 -1.31 9.42
CA LEU A 39 -1.04 -1.78 9.65
C LEU A 39 -0.17 -0.80 10.42
N ALA A 40 -0.55 0.46 10.58
CA ALA A 40 0.15 1.35 11.52
C ALA A 40 0.12 0.80 12.95
N PHE A 41 -0.96 0.09 13.32
CA PHE A 41 -1.13 -0.52 14.64
C PHE A 41 -0.50 -1.92 14.73
N TYR A 42 -0.59 -2.72 13.66
CA TYR A 42 -0.12 -4.12 13.68
C TYR A 42 1.32 -4.34 13.21
N ALA A 43 1.86 -3.43 12.39
CA ALA A 43 3.23 -3.49 11.87
C ALA A 43 4.06 -2.23 12.21
N GLY A 44 3.46 -1.29 12.93
CA GLY A 44 4.09 -0.05 13.38
C GLY A 44 4.03 1.09 12.37
N TRP A 45 4.01 2.31 12.91
CA TRP A 45 3.97 3.54 12.13
C TRP A 45 5.04 3.67 11.03
N PRO A 46 6.31 3.27 11.21
CA PRO A 46 7.30 3.45 10.14
C PRO A 46 7.03 2.56 8.91
N ALA A 47 6.42 1.38 9.09
CA ALA A 47 6.00 0.50 7.99
C ALA A 47 4.85 1.16 7.20
N ALA A 48 3.82 1.60 7.92
CA ALA A 48 2.65 2.26 7.34
C ALA A 48 3.02 3.57 6.63
N MET A 49 3.89 4.40 7.21
CA MET A 49 4.32 5.67 6.59
C MET A 49 5.18 5.44 5.34
N THR A 50 5.95 4.36 5.29
CA THR A 50 6.68 3.96 4.08
C THR A 50 5.70 3.53 2.99
N ALA A 51 4.75 2.64 3.33
CA ALA A 51 3.72 2.20 2.40
C ALA A 51 2.82 3.34 1.90
N GLY A 52 2.41 4.25 2.78
CA GLY A 52 1.58 5.41 2.42
C GLY A 52 2.25 6.36 1.44
N ARG A 53 3.56 6.61 1.60
CA ARG A 53 4.34 7.41 0.64
C ARG A 53 4.45 6.73 -0.72
N VAL A 54 4.60 5.41 -0.75
CA VAL A 54 4.64 4.63 -2.00
C VAL A 54 3.26 4.61 -2.66
N ALA A 55 2.20 4.33 -1.90
CA ALA A 55 0.83 4.31 -2.39
C ALA A 55 0.44 5.66 -3.01
N ARG A 56 0.80 6.77 -2.38
CA ARG A 56 0.56 8.11 -2.93
C ARG A 56 1.23 8.31 -4.30
N LYS A 57 2.48 7.87 -4.48
CA LYS A 57 3.16 7.95 -5.79
C LYS A 57 2.42 7.15 -6.86
N VAL A 58 2.06 5.89 -6.56
CA VAL A 58 1.30 5.03 -7.48
C VAL A 58 -0.04 5.65 -7.83
N PHE A 59 -0.73 6.24 -6.85
CA PHE A 59 -2.01 6.91 -7.04
C PHE A 59 -1.91 8.14 -7.95
N ASP A 60 -0.81 8.88 -7.90
CA ASP A 60 -0.58 10.04 -8.76
C ASP A 60 -0.20 9.62 -10.20
N GLU A 61 0.46 8.46 -10.35
CA GLU A 61 0.89 7.90 -11.65
C GLU A 61 -0.26 7.20 -12.40
N VAL A 62 -1.07 6.44 -11.69
CA VAL A 62 -2.29 5.80 -12.22
C VAL A 62 -3.38 6.86 -12.27
N ARG A 63 -3.61 7.51 -13.42
CA ARG A 63 -4.83 8.29 -13.64
C ARG A 63 -6.01 7.34 -13.91
N PRO A 64 -7.24 7.71 -13.49
CA PRO A 64 -8.43 6.92 -13.79
C PRO A 64 -8.67 6.79 -15.30
#